data_AF-A0A1Y2FUC2-F1
#
_entry.id   AF-A0A1Y2FUC2-F1
#
_cell.length_a   1.000
_cell.length_b   1.000
_cell.length_c   1.000
_cell.angle_alpha   90.00
_cell.angle_beta   90.00
_cell.angle_gamma   90.00
#
_symmetry.space_group_name_H-M   'P 1'
#
loop_
_entity.id
_entity.type
_entity.pdbx_description
1 polymer ?
#
loop_
_entity_poly.entity_id
_entity_poly.type
_entity_poly.pdbx_seq_one_letter_code
_entity_poly.pdbx_strand_id
1 'polypeptide(L)'
;MVMLSVQNLVLVYTTMLSSLAGFCIYDPRIILKQGTVQLIADAMQIPHYPYPPESLSIAGLLLFFQAWIYLTIYVRNDIGLLAALTPLRFLFSFALCGWSYLTSNLAVGNALVFSAAFGDLIFQFWLYATLREATANGSGATPVA
;
A
#
# COMPACT_ATOMS: atom_id res chain seq x y z
N MET A 1 -6.34 21.49 -12.84
CA MET A 1 -6.84 20.11 -12.66
C MET A 1 -7.58 20.08 -11.34
N VAL A 2 -8.79 19.51 -11.28
CA VAL A 2 -9.47 19.31 -9.99
C VAL A 2 -8.68 18.24 -9.24
N MET A 3 -7.72 18.65 -8.40
CA MET A 3 -7.04 17.74 -7.49
C MET A 3 -8.09 17.21 -6.50
N LEU A 4 -8.19 15.89 -6.41
CA LEU A 4 -9.02 15.20 -5.42
C LEU A 4 -8.67 15.73 -4.02
N SER A 5 -9.69 15.98 -3.18
CA SER A 5 -9.47 16.27 -1.76
C SER A 5 -8.60 15.18 -1.12
N VAL A 6 -7.73 15.55 -0.17
CA VAL A 6 -6.86 14.61 0.57
C VAL A 6 -7.67 13.44 1.14
N GLN A 7 -8.89 13.69 1.62
CA GLN A 7 -9.80 12.68 2.12
C GLN A 7 -10.19 11.66 1.04
N ASN A 8 -10.50 12.12 -0.17
CA ASN A 8 -10.85 11.24 -1.29
C ASN A 8 -9.65 10.39 -1.69
N LEU A 9 -8.44 10.94 -1.62
CA LEU A 9 -7.23 10.21 -1.94
C LEU A 9 -6.93 9.13 -0.89
N VAL A 10 -7.12 9.43 0.41
CA VAL A 10 -7.02 8.45 1.50
C VAL A 10 -8.10 7.36 1.35
N LEU A 11 -9.32 7.72 0.97
CA LEU A 11 -10.40 6.77 0.74
C LEU A 11 -10.11 5.84 -0.44
N VAL A 12 -9.63 6.38 -1.56
CA VAL A 12 -9.20 5.59 -2.73
C VAL A 12 -8.07 4.65 -2.32
N TYR A 13 -7.10 5.13 -1.56
CA TYR A 13 -5.99 4.29 -1.11
C TYR A 13 -6.46 3.15 -0.18
N THR A 14 -7.34 3.48 0.78
CA THR A 14 -7.89 2.50 1.72
C THR A 14 -8.71 1.43 1.01
N THR A 15 -9.59 1.83 0.09
CA THR A 15 -10.42 0.90 -0.70
C THR A 15 -9.57 0.00 -1.59
N MET A 16 -8.52 0.55 -2.21
CA MET A 16 -7.55 -0.22 -2.97
C MET A 16 -6.85 -1.26 -2.08
N LEU A 17 -6.31 -0.86 -0.93
CA LEU A 17 -5.65 -1.77 0.02
C LEU A 17 -6.60 -2.86 0.54
N SER A 18 -7.83 -2.51 0.90
CA SER A 18 -8.83 -3.48 1.37
C SER A 18 -9.21 -4.49 0.28
N SER A 19 -9.37 -4.03 -0.97
CA SER A 19 -9.66 -4.92 -2.10
C SER A 19 -8.50 -5.88 -2.39
N LEU A 20 -7.26 -5.37 -2.37
CA LEU A 20 -6.06 -6.16 -2.57
C LEU A 20 -5.86 -7.19 -1.45
N ALA A 21 -6.08 -6.78 -0.19
CA ALA A 21 -6.07 -7.68 0.95
C ALA A 21 -7.10 -8.81 0.81
N GLY A 22 -8.33 -8.47 0.41
CA GLY A 22 -9.39 -9.45 0.14
C GLY A 22 -8.98 -10.45 -0.94
N PHE A 23 -8.47 -9.98 -2.08
CA PHE A 23 -8.01 -10.87 -3.14
C PHE A 23 -6.81 -11.74 -2.71
N CYS A 24 -5.86 -11.20 -1.93
CA CYS A 24 -4.75 -11.99 -1.38
C CYS A 24 -5.22 -13.13 -0.45
N ILE A 25 -6.29 -12.91 0.34
CA ILE A 25 -6.78 -13.87 1.33
C ILE A 25 -7.71 -14.91 0.68
N TYR A 26 -8.64 -14.48 -0.18
CA TYR A 26 -9.68 -15.37 -0.73
C TYR A 26 -9.25 -16.12 -1.99
N ASP A 27 -8.59 -15.46 -2.94
CA ASP A 27 -8.07 -16.10 -4.15
C ASP A 27 -6.81 -15.38 -4.68
N PRO A 28 -5.64 -15.72 -4.12
CA PRO A 28 -4.38 -15.07 -4.50
C PRO A 28 -4.00 -15.34 -5.97
N ARG A 29 -4.62 -16.32 -6.63
CA ARG A 29 -4.35 -16.64 -8.04
C ARG A 29 -4.78 -15.50 -8.96
N ILE A 30 -5.78 -14.72 -8.57
CA ILE A 30 -6.25 -13.56 -9.34
C ILE A 30 -5.14 -12.50 -9.43
N ILE A 31 -4.48 -12.21 -8.31
CA ILE A 31 -3.38 -11.23 -8.25
C ILE A 31 -2.15 -11.74 -8.99
N LEU A 32 -1.79 -13.01 -8.80
CA LEU A 32 -0.62 -13.61 -9.45
C LEU A 32 -0.75 -13.69 -10.98
N LYS A 33 -1.98 -13.74 -11.50
CA LYS A 33 -2.27 -13.71 -12.94
C LYS A 33 -2.47 -12.29 -13.48
N GLN A 34 -2.38 -11.27 -12.63
CA GLN A 34 -2.59 -9.89 -13.06
C GLN A 34 -1.38 -9.42 -13.89
N GLY A 35 -1.66 -8.89 -15.09
CA GLY A 35 -0.61 -8.45 -16.02
C GLY A 35 0.34 -7.41 -15.45
N THR A 36 -0.10 -6.57 -14.51
CA THR A 36 0.77 -5.60 -13.83
C THR A 36 1.84 -6.27 -12.99
N VAL A 37 1.49 -7.34 -12.25
CA VAL A 37 2.44 -8.08 -11.42
C VAL A 37 3.43 -8.84 -12.29
N GLN A 38 2.96 -9.41 -13.41
CA GLN A 38 3.82 -10.07 -14.39
C GLN A 38 4.80 -9.08 -15.06
N LEU A 39 4.32 -7.92 -15.50
CA LEU A 39 5.14 -6.89 -16.12
C LEU A 39 6.21 -6.34 -15.17
N ILE A 40 5.86 -6.18 -13.88
CA ILE A 40 6.81 -5.79 -12.85
C ILE A 40 7.82 -6.92 -12.59
N ALA A 41 7.36 -8.18 -12.51
CA ALA A 41 8.23 -9.34 -12.35
C ALA A 41 9.22 -9.48 -13.53
N ASP A 42 8.75 -9.29 -14.77
CA ASP A 42 9.56 -9.26 -15.98
C ASP A 42 10.60 -8.14 -15.94
N ALA A 43 10.19 -6.93 -15.55
CA ALA A 43 11.09 -5.79 -15.39
C ALA A 43 12.18 -6.05 -14.35
N MET A 44 11.91 -6.88 -13.35
CA MET A 44 12.85 -7.30 -12.31
C MET A 44 13.56 -8.64 -12.61
N GLN A 45 13.34 -9.23 -13.79
CA GLN A 45 13.88 -10.54 -14.17
C GLN A 45 13.55 -11.66 -13.17
N ILE A 46 12.36 -11.60 -12.56
CA ILE A 46 11.91 -12.59 -11.58
C ILE A 46 11.24 -13.76 -12.31
N PRO A 47 11.68 -15.02 -12.06
CA PRO A 47 11.11 -16.18 -12.73
C PRO A 47 9.62 -16.37 -12.39
N HIS A 48 8.84 -16.60 -13.44
CA HIS A 48 7.41 -16.88 -13.36
C HIS A 48 7.24 -18.35 -12.96
N TYR A 49 7.07 -18.62 -11.66
CA TYR A 49 6.85 -19.98 -11.16
C TYR A 49 5.44 -20.11 -10.60
N PRO A 50 4.78 -21.28 -10.68
CA PRO A 50 3.52 -21.50 -9.98
C PRO A 50 3.74 -21.32 -8.48
N TYR A 51 3.26 -20.19 -7.97
CA TYR A 51 3.41 -19.86 -6.56
C TYR A 51 2.39 -20.63 -5.74
N PRO A 52 2.78 -21.19 -4.57
CA PRO A 52 1.82 -21.77 -3.65
C PRO A 52 0.89 -20.64 -3.16
N PRO A 53 -0.42 -20.73 -3.37
CA PRO A 53 -1.37 -19.66 -3.05
C PRO A 53 -1.29 -19.25 -1.58
N GLU A 54 -0.96 -20.20 -0.69
CA GLU A 54 -0.82 -19.99 0.75
C GLU A 54 0.22 -18.93 1.11
N SER A 55 1.26 -18.75 0.28
CA SER A 55 2.31 -17.75 0.52
C SER A 55 1.82 -16.31 0.45
N LEU A 56 0.71 -16.01 -0.24
CA LEU A 56 0.17 -14.64 -0.31
C LEU A 56 -0.66 -14.24 0.90
N SER A 57 -1.11 -15.20 1.71
CA SER A 57 -2.08 -14.95 2.80
C SER A 57 -1.53 -14.00 3.87
N ILE A 58 -0.22 -14.12 4.19
CA ILE A 58 0.45 -13.26 5.17
C ILE A 58 0.54 -11.83 4.65
N ALA A 59 0.89 -11.66 3.37
CA ALA A 59 0.89 -10.34 2.74
C ALA A 59 -0.51 -9.72 2.72
N GLY A 60 -1.56 -10.53 2.46
CA GLY A 60 -2.95 -10.10 2.55
C GLY A 60 -3.36 -9.61 3.95
N LEU A 61 -2.97 -10.34 5.00
CA LEU A 61 -3.23 -9.92 6.39
C LEU A 61 -2.52 -8.61 6.73
N LEU A 62 -1.26 -8.46 6.32
CA LEU A 62 -0.52 -7.22 6.51
C LEU A 62 -1.27 -6.07 5.80
N LEU A 63 -1.62 -6.21 4.52
CA LEU A 63 -2.34 -5.19 3.76
C LEU A 63 -3.69 -4.84 4.39
N PHE A 64 -4.37 -5.81 4.98
CA PHE A 64 -5.62 -5.59 5.71
C PHE A 64 -5.41 -4.69 6.94
N PHE A 65 -4.40 -4.97 7.77
CA PHE A 65 -4.06 -4.12 8.91
C PHE A 65 -3.71 -2.70 8.46
N GLN A 66 -2.92 -2.57 7.39
CA GLN A 66 -2.58 -1.28 6.81
C GLN A 66 -3.84 -0.51 6.38
N ALA A 67 -4.76 -1.15 5.65
CA ALA A 67 -6.02 -0.55 5.25
C ALA A 67 -6.85 -0.09 6.47
N TRP A 68 -6.89 -0.91 7.52
CA TRP A 68 -7.61 -0.59 8.76
C TRP A 68 -7.08 0.68 9.41
N ILE A 69 -5.76 0.86 9.46
CA ILE A 69 -5.17 2.07 10.02
C ILE A 69 -5.57 3.29 9.17
N TYR A 70 -5.48 3.23 7.85
CA TYR A 70 -5.89 4.34 6.98
C TYR A 70 -7.39 4.65 7.09
N LEU A 71 -8.23 3.63 7.31
CA LEU A 71 -9.66 3.81 7.55
C LEU A 71 -9.91 4.65 8.82
N THR A 72 -9.09 4.51 9.87
CA THR A 72 -9.25 5.31 11.09
C THR A 72 -9.04 6.81 10.85
N ILE A 73 -8.13 7.20 9.93
CA ILE A 73 -7.94 8.60 9.53
C ILE A 73 -9.21 9.14 8.89
N TYR A 74 -9.79 8.36 7.98
CA TYR A 74 -11.00 8.75 7.26
C TYR A 74 -12.19 8.91 8.22
N VAL A 75 -12.39 7.97 9.14
CA VAL A 75 -13.48 8.02 10.13
C VAL A 75 -13.31 9.18 11.11
N ARG A 76 -12.09 9.45 11.56
CA ARG A 76 -11.81 10.53 12.53
C ARG A 76 -11.71 11.91 11.90
N ASN A 77 -11.59 11.97 10.57
CA ASN A 77 -11.44 13.19 9.78
C ASN A 77 -10.31 14.11 10.26
N ASP A 78 -9.24 13.51 10.80
CA ASP A 78 -8.09 14.22 11.36
C ASP A 78 -6.84 13.94 10.51
N ILE A 79 -6.54 14.89 9.64
CA ILE A 79 -5.39 14.84 8.71
C ILE A 79 -4.06 14.86 9.48
N GLY A 80 -4.03 15.39 10.71
CA GLY A 80 -2.84 15.40 11.55
C GLY A 80 -2.32 14.00 11.89
N LEU A 81 -3.21 13.00 11.88
CA LEU A 81 -2.84 11.60 12.09
C LEU A 81 -1.98 11.01 10.96
N LEU A 82 -1.93 11.62 9.77
CA LEU A 82 -1.04 11.17 8.69
C LEU A 82 0.44 11.23 9.09
N ALA A 83 0.83 12.25 9.87
CA ALA A 83 2.20 12.37 10.37
C ALA A 83 2.51 11.25 11.38
N ALA A 84 1.59 10.98 12.30
CA ALA A 84 1.70 9.94 13.31
C ALA A 84 1.73 8.51 12.72
N LEU A 85 1.26 8.35 11.49
CA LEU A 85 1.24 7.09 10.75
C LEU A 85 2.60 6.69 10.18
N THR A 86 3.49 7.65 9.93
CA THR A 86 4.84 7.42 9.37
C THR A 86 5.60 6.27 10.06
N PRO A 87 5.76 6.24 11.41
CA PRO A 87 6.45 5.13 12.08
C PRO A 87 5.74 3.78 11.90
N LEU A 88 4.41 3.78 11.85
CA LEU A 88 3.62 2.56 11.68
C LEU A 88 3.77 1.98 10.26
N ARG A 89 3.87 2.85 9.25
CA ARG A 89 4.18 2.46 7.87
C ARG A 89 5.59 1.91 7.73
N PHE A 90 6.53 2.49 8.45
CA PHE A 90 7.89 1.96 8.52
C PHE A 90 7.89 0.55 9.12
N LEU A 91 7.17 0.34 10.23
CA LEU A 91 6.99 -1.00 10.83
C LEU A 91 6.35 -1.98 9.85
N PHE A 92 5.35 -1.54 9.09
CA PHE A 92 4.72 -2.35 8.04
C PHE A 92 5.71 -2.77 6.95
N SER A 93 6.49 -1.81 6.44
CA SER A 93 7.51 -2.07 5.42
C SER A 93 8.60 -3.00 5.94
N PHE A 94 8.99 -2.81 7.20
CA PHE A 94 9.93 -3.69 7.91
C PHE A 94 9.38 -5.11 8.06
N ALA A 95 8.09 -5.26 8.41
CA ALA A 95 7.44 -6.57 8.52
C ALA A 95 7.34 -7.27 7.16
N LEU A 96 7.00 -6.54 6.08
CA LEU A 96 7.01 -7.09 4.71
C LEU A 96 8.41 -7.52 4.27
N CYS A 97 9.43 -6.71 4.51
CA CYS A 97 10.82 -7.06 4.22
C CYS A 97 11.27 -8.29 5.04
N GLY A 98 10.97 -8.32 6.34
CA GLY A 98 11.29 -9.44 7.21
C GLY A 98 10.60 -10.73 6.76
N TRP A 99 9.33 -10.65 6.37
CA TRP A 99 8.62 -11.78 5.79
C TRP A 99 9.22 -12.25 4.47
N SER A 100 9.58 -11.32 3.57
CA SER A 100 10.28 -11.65 2.32
C SER A 100 11.68 -12.23 2.52
N TYR A 101 12.34 -11.95 3.65
CA TYR A 101 13.61 -12.56 3.99
C TYR A 101 13.44 -13.99 4.52
N LEU A 102 12.37 -14.23 5.31
CA LEU A 102 12.10 -15.53 5.92
C LEU A 102 11.40 -16.51 4.97
N THR A 103 10.79 -16.04 3.89
CA THR A 103 10.15 -16.93 2.92
C THR A 103 11.19 -17.70 2.12
N SER A 104 10.98 -19.01 1.98
CA SER A 104 11.81 -19.88 1.14
C SER A 104 11.65 -19.60 -0.36
N ASN A 105 10.61 -18.85 -0.75
CA ASN A 105 10.31 -18.49 -2.13
C ASN A 105 10.67 -17.03 -2.43
N LEU A 106 11.93 -16.80 -2.75
CA LEU A 106 12.52 -15.48 -3.04
C LEU A 106 11.79 -14.72 -4.16
N ALA A 107 11.23 -15.43 -5.14
CA ALA A 107 10.54 -14.81 -6.28
C ALA A 107 9.21 -14.15 -5.86
N VAL A 108 8.43 -14.82 -4.99
CA VAL A 108 7.17 -14.26 -4.46
C VAL A 108 7.43 -13.08 -3.55
N GLY A 109 8.39 -13.25 -2.63
CA GLY A 109 8.75 -12.20 -1.67
C GLY A 109 9.15 -10.92 -2.41
N ASN A 110 10.07 -11.03 -3.36
CA ASN A 110 10.61 -9.86 -4.05
C ASN A 110 9.59 -9.20 -4.99
N ALA A 111 8.86 -9.96 -5.82
CA ALA A 111 7.92 -9.38 -6.78
C ALA A 111 6.74 -8.68 -6.08
N LEU A 112 6.22 -9.30 -5.02
CA LEU A 112 5.05 -8.77 -4.32
C LEU A 112 5.43 -7.62 -3.39
N VAL A 113 6.53 -7.75 -2.63
CA VAL A 113 7.01 -6.64 -1.79
C VAL A 113 7.38 -5.45 -2.65
N PHE A 114 8.06 -5.65 -3.79
CA PHE A 114 8.38 -4.54 -4.68
C PHE A 114 7.13 -3.90 -5.27
N SER A 115 6.17 -4.69 -5.76
CA SER A 115 4.91 -4.14 -6.30
C SER A 115 4.12 -3.37 -5.25
N ALA A 116 4.05 -3.89 -4.02
CA ALA A 116 3.38 -3.23 -2.90
C ALA A 116 4.12 -1.95 -2.49
N ALA A 117 5.45 -1.97 -2.39
CA ALA A 117 6.27 -0.81 -2.04
C ALA A 117 6.21 0.28 -3.11
N PHE A 118 6.26 -0.11 -4.40
CA PHE A 118 6.12 0.81 -5.52
C PHE A 118 4.73 1.47 -5.54
N GLY A 119 3.67 0.67 -5.33
CA GLY A 119 2.31 1.19 -5.20
C GLY A 119 2.18 2.17 -4.03
N ASP A 120 2.68 1.82 -2.84
CA ASP A 120 2.68 2.70 -1.67
C ASP A 120 3.43 4.01 -1.95
N LEU A 121 4.58 3.95 -2.63
CA LEU A 121 5.36 5.13 -3.02
C LEU A 121 4.59 6.07 -3.96
N ILE A 122 3.89 5.54 -4.97
CA ILE A 122 3.05 6.36 -5.87
C ILE A 122 1.98 7.10 -5.07
N PHE A 123 1.29 6.39 -4.17
CA PHE A 123 0.26 7.01 -3.33
C PHE A 123 0.84 8.05 -2.36
N GLN A 124 2.03 7.81 -1.81
CA GLN A 124 2.75 8.80 -1.00
C GLN A 124 3.04 10.07 -1.80
N PHE A 125 3.53 9.90 -3.02
CA PHE A 125 3.85 11.03 -3.88
C PHE A 125 2.61 11.87 -4.18
N TRP A 126 1.48 11.24 -4.51
CA TRP A 126 0.23 11.96 -4.73
C TRP A 126 -0.30 12.63 -3.46
N LEU A 127 -0.28 11.93 -2.33
CA LEU A 127 -0.72 12.49 -1.05
C LEU A 127 0.11 13.70 -0.64
N TYR A 128 1.43 13.64 -0.82
CA TYR A 128 2.33 14.76 -0.61
C TYR A 128 2.03 15.93 -1.55
N ALA A 129 1.85 15.67 -2.84
CA ALA A 129 1.55 16.71 -3.82
C ALA A 129 0.24 17.44 -3.48
N THR A 130 -0.81 16.70 -3.11
CA THR A 130 -2.11 17.26 -2.72
C THR A 130 -2.04 18.04 -1.40
N LEU A 131 -1.32 17.55 -0.39
CA LEU A 131 -1.13 18.27 0.88
C LEU A 131 -0.35 19.58 0.70
N ARG A 132 0.68 19.56 -0.16
CA ARG A 132 1.47 20.74 -0.48
C ARG A 132 0.62 21.80 -1.18
N GLU A 133 -0.23 21.40 -2.12
CA GLU A 133 -1.15 22.30 -2.81
C GLU A 133 -2.21 22.87 -1.86
N ALA A 134 -2.78 22.05 -0.97
CA ALA A 134 -3.73 22.49 0.05
C ALA A 134 -3.12 23.54 1.01
N THR A 135 -1.86 23.34 1.42
CA THR A 135 -1.11 24.30 2.24
C THR A 135 -0.82 25.59 1.47
N ALA A 136 -0.44 25.50 0.19
CA ALA A 136 -0.14 26.66 -0.65
C ALA A 136 -1.37 27.53 -0.94
N ASN A 137 -2.56 26.93 -1.02
CA ASN A 137 -3.81 27.62 -1.31
C ASN A 137 -4.51 28.22 -0.06
N GLY A 138 -3.91 28.13 1.13
CA GLY A 138 -4.43 28.77 2.35
C GLY A 138 -5.73 28.18 2.89
N SER A 139 -6.22 27.06 2.34
CA SER A 139 -7.30 26.26 2.94
C SER A 139 -6.73 25.52 4.15
N GLY A 140 -6.76 26.18 5.30
CA GLY A 140 -6.11 25.76 6.53
C GLY A 140 -6.38 24.32 6.93
N ALA A 141 -5.33 23.52 6.95
CA ALA A 141 -5.07 22.64 8.08
C ALA A 141 -3.79 23.17 8.72
N THR A 142 -3.93 23.92 9.80
CA THR A 142 -2.78 24.30 10.65
C THR A 142 -2.01 23.03 10.99
N PRO A 143 -0.70 22.95 10.72
CA PRO A 143 0.12 21.87 11.23
C PRO A 143 0.19 22.05 12.74
N VAL A 144 -0.46 21.16 13.50
CA VAL A 144 -0.18 21.06 14.93
C VAL A 144 1.22 20.46 15.03
N ALA A 145 2.11 21.24 15.65
CA ALA A 145 3.51 20.92 15.91
C ALA A 145 3.68 19.64 16.75
#